data_AF-A0A1I6HIX6-F1
#
_entry.id   AF-A0A1I6HIX6-F1
#
_cell.length_a   1.000
_cell.length_b   1.000
_cell.length_c   1.000
_cell.angle_alpha   90.00
_cell.angle_beta   90.00
_cell.angle_gamma   90.00
#
_symmetry.space_group_name_H-M   'P 1'
#
loop_
_entity.id
_entity.type
_entity.pdbx_description
1 polymer ?
#
loop_
_entity_poly.entity_id
_entity_poly.type
_entity_poly.pdbx_seq_one_letter_code
_entity_poly.pdbx_strand_id
1 'polypeptide(L)'
;MDSEKLDNQLKLALDSTNRQRQKTSDLEIGYDEEESTWELIIKYIGDIERIQEELDMQLTVLFAGYAVIIIKQRLISRLSEYDEIEFIEMPKKLQFAVNDGRAASCINPVQRTETGLFGEGVIVAIIDSGIDYSHPDFRNPDNTTRIIAIWDQTIAPSGDLAPPEGFSTGTLYTRERINMALRKRTVPEQLELVPSTDLSGHGTHVA
;
A
#
# COMPACT_ATOMS: atom_id res chain seq x y z
N MET A 1 -13.37 -28.70 5.45
CA MET A 1 -14.19 -27.48 5.63
C MET A 1 -14.14 -26.79 4.29
N ASP A 2 -15.02 -27.17 3.37
CA ASP A 2 -14.97 -26.67 1.99
C ASP A 2 -16.01 -25.57 1.81
N SER A 3 -15.68 -24.36 2.27
CA SER A 3 -16.46 -23.19 1.88
C SER A 3 -16.11 -22.83 0.44
N GLU A 4 -17.11 -22.71 -0.43
CA GLU A 4 -16.90 -22.28 -1.82
C GLU A 4 -16.46 -20.81 -1.91
N LYS A 5 -16.60 -20.03 -0.83
CA LYS A 5 -16.21 -18.62 -0.75
C LYS A 5 -14.71 -18.41 -0.55
N LEU A 6 -13.97 -19.43 -0.13
CA LEU A 6 -12.52 -19.35 0.05
C LEU A 6 -11.81 -19.63 -1.29
N ASP A 7 -10.87 -18.76 -1.66
CA ASP A 7 -9.97 -19.03 -2.77
C ASP A 7 -9.17 -20.33 -2.56
N ASN A 8 -8.79 -20.98 -3.67
CA ASN A 8 -8.08 -22.25 -3.63
C ASN A 8 -6.70 -22.15 -2.97
N GLN A 9 -5.99 -21.04 -3.15
CA GLN A 9 -4.69 -20.83 -2.49
C GLN A 9 -4.87 -20.66 -0.99
N LEU A 10 -5.92 -19.96 -0.56
CA LEU A 10 -6.25 -19.80 0.86
C LEU A 10 -6.60 -21.15 1.51
N LYS A 11 -7.43 -21.97 0.85
CA LYS A 11 -7.74 -23.34 1.33
C LYS A 11 -6.46 -24.15 1.50
N LEU A 12 -5.60 -24.14 0.48
CA LEU A 12 -4.32 -24.86 0.52
C LEU A 12 -3.41 -24.36 1.65
N ALA A 13 -3.38 -23.06 1.91
CA ALA A 13 -2.59 -22.49 3.01
C ALA A 13 -3.13 -22.95 4.38
N LEU A 14 -4.45 -22.91 4.59
CA LEU A 14 -5.10 -23.30 5.84
C LEU A 14 -4.94 -24.80 6.14
N ASP A 15 -4.97 -25.65 5.11
CA ASP A 15 -4.80 -27.10 5.24
C ASP A 15 -3.33 -27.54 5.37
N SER A 16 -2.39 -26.67 5.02
CA SER A 16 -0.96 -26.95 5.10
C SER A 16 -0.41 -26.78 6.52
N THR A 17 0.61 -27.55 6.89
CA THR A 17 1.37 -27.28 8.13
C THR A 17 2.24 -26.02 7.97
N ASN A 18 2.62 -25.35 9.07
CA ASN A 18 3.52 -24.18 9.02
C ASN A 18 4.79 -24.49 8.22
N ARG A 19 5.40 -25.65 8.45
CA ARG A 19 6.62 -26.09 7.74
C ARG A 19 6.40 -26.28 6.23
N GLN A 20 5.19 -26.57 5.78
CA GLN A 20 4.85 -26.67 4.36
C GLN A 20 4.57 -25.30 3.75
N ARG A 21 3.85 -24.41 4.46
CA ARG A 21 3.65 -23.02 4.02
C ARG A 21 4.97 -22.29 3.85
N GLN A 22 5.88 -22.38 4.82
CA GLN A 22 7.23 -21.76 4.77
C GLN A 22 8.09 -22.20 3.58
N LYS A 23 7.79 -23.34 2.95
CA LYS A 23 8.52 -23.82 1.77
C LYS A 23 8.06 -23.15 0.48
N THR A 24 6.93 -22.45 0.51
CA THR A 24 6.34 -21.78 -0.65
C THR A 24 6.08 -20.34 -0.28
N SER A 25 6.87 -19.43 -0.85
CA SER A 25 6.78 -17.98 -0.57
C SER A 25 5.38 -17.40 -0.74
N ASP A 26 4.55 -18.05 -1.54
CA ASP A 26 3.23 -17.57 -1.92
C ASP A 26 2.13 -18.00 -0.94
N LEU A 27 2.37 -19.03 -0.12
CA LEU A 27 1.38 -19.55 0.83
C LEU A 27 1.49 -18.92 2.23
N GLU A 28 2.45 -18.03 2.45
CA GLU A 28 2.60 -17.26 3.70
C GLU A 28 2.23 -15.79 3.56
N ILE A 29 1.84 -15.36 2.36
CA ILE A 29 1.53 -13.95 2.11
C ILE A 29 0.32 -13.56 2.96
N GLY A 30 0.50 -12.52 3.77
CA GLY A 30 -0.53 -12.01 4.67
C GLY A 30 -0.63 -12.76 6.01
N TYR A 31 0.15 -13.81 6.26
CA TYR A 31 0.12 -14.50 7.55
C TYR A 31 1.11 -13.90 8.55
N ASP A 32 0.63 -13.60 9.75
CA ASP A 32 1.43 -13.25 10.92
C ASP A 32 1.48 -14.44 11.89
N GLU A 33 2.69 -15.00 12.08
CA GLU A 33 2.88 -16.18 12.93
C GLU A 33 2.79 -15.86 14.43
N GLU A 34 3.23 -14.67 14.86
CA GLU A 34 3.23 -14.28 16.27
C GLU A 34 1.80 -14.10 16.77
N GLU A 35 0.97 -13.42 15.98
CA GLU A 35 -0.42 -13.14 16.32
C GLU A 35 -1.40 -14.21 15.81
N SER A 36 -0.94 -15.14 14.97
CA SER A 36 -1.78 -16.15 14.30
C SER A 36 -2.97 -15.50 13.55
N THR A 37 -2.67 -14.40 12.85
CA THR A 37 -3.63 -13.61 12.06
C THR A 37 -3.34 -13.71 10.57
N TRP A 38 -4.38 -13.53 9.78
CA TRP A 38 -4.28 -13.39 8.33
C TRP A 38 -4.78 -12.01 7.90
N GLU A 39 -3.97 -11.32 7.11
CA GLU A 39 -4.42 -10.29 6.20
C GLU A 39 -5.08 -10.96 4.98
N LEU A 40 -6.35 -10.65 4.73
CA LEU A 40 -7.14 -11.22 3.63
C LEU A 40 -7.88 -10.11 2.90
N ILE A 41 -8.14 -10.34 1.61
CA ILE A 41 -9.02 -9.50 0.81
C ILE A 41 -10.38 -10.19 0.77
N ILE A 42 -11.44 -9.44 1.07
CA ILE A 42 -12.81 -9.93 0.99
C ILE A 42 -13.62 -9.15 -0.03
N LYS A 43 -14.55 -9.86 -0.67
CA LYS A 43 -15.68 -9.29 -1.38
C LYS A 43 -16.92 -9.46 -0.51
N TYR A 44 -17.65 -8.38 -0.29
CA TYR A 44 -18.83 -8.37 0.56
C TYR A 44 -19.95 -7.50 -0.02
N ILE A 45 -21.14 -7.69 0.54
CA ILE A 45 -22.35 -6.92 0.25
C ILE A 45 -22.94 -6.34 1.53
N GLY A 46 -23.55 -5.17 1.42
CA GLY A 46 -24.20 -4.51 2.55
C GLY A 46 -23.21 -3.94 3.55
N ASP A 47 -23.63 -3.92 4.82
CA ASP A 47 -22.86 -3.36 5.93
C ASP A 47 -22.08 -4.47 6.64
N ILE A 48 -20.76 -4.28 6.73
CA ILE A 48 -19.82 -5.24 7.31
C ILE A 48 -19.35 -4.86 8.72
N GLU A 49 -19.74 -3.69 9.23
CA GLU A 49 -19.33 -3.19 10.56
C GLU A 49 -19.81 -4.15 11.67
N ARG A 50 -21.02 -4.70 11.54
CA ARG A 50 -21.54 -5.71 12.48
C ARG A 50 -20.63 -6.95 12.56
N ILE A 51 -20.14 -7.43 11.42
CA ILE A 51 -19.28 -8.61 11.35
C ILE A 51 -17.90 -8.27 11.90
N GLN A 52 -17.42 -7.06 11.64
CA GLN A 52 -16.16 -6.56 12.19
C GLN A 52 -16.17 -6.60 13.72
N GLU A 53 -17.21 -6.06 14.36
CA GLU A 53 -17.36 -6.07 15.81
C GLU A 53 -17.51 -7.49 16.38
N GLU A 54 -18.31 -8.33 15.72
CA GLU A 54 -18.59 -9.71 16.18
C GLU A 54 -17.36 -10.62 16.13
N LEU A 55 -16.49 -10.42 15.14
CA LEU A 55 -15.28 -11.21 14.94
C LEU A 55 -14.01 -10.57 15.51
N ASP A 56 -14.10 -9.34 16.04
CA ASP A 56 -12.95 -8.57 16.54
C ASP A 56 -11.80 -8.55 15.53
N MET A 57 -12.13 -8.12 14.30
CA MET A 57 -11.19 -8.04 13.18
C MET A 57 -10.89 -6.59 12.82
N GLN A 58 -9.68 -6.31 12.32
CA GLN A 58 -9.41 -5.02 11.70
C GLN A 58 -10.03 -4.99 10.31
N LEU A 59 -10.62 -3.86 9.93
CA LEU A 59 -11.29 -3.67 8.65
C LEU A 59 -10.78 -2.38 7.99
N THR A 60 -10.31 -2.51 6.76
CA THR A 60 -10.04 -1.39 5.86
C THR A 60 -10.95 -1.51 4.65
N VAL A 61 -11.97 -0.66 4.58
CA VAL A 61 -12.93 -0.66 3.48
C VAL A 61 -12.29 -0.08 2.21
N LEU A 62 -12.38 -0.82 1.11
CA LEU A 62 -11.98 -0.37 -0.22
C LEU A 62 -13.22 0.01 -1.05
N PHE A 63 -13.02 0.23 -2.34
CA PHE A 63 -14.10 0.56 -3.26
C PHE A 63 -14.85 -0.70 -3.76
N ALA A 64 -16.08 -0.50 -4.23
CA ALA A 64 -16.89 -1.52 -4.90
C ALA A 64 -17.10 -2.82 -4.08
N GLY A 65 -17.30 -2.72 -2.76
CA GLY A 65 -17.59 -3.87 -1.90
C GLY A 65 -16.39 -4.78 -1.66
N TYR A 66 -15.17 -4.26 -1.80
CA TYR A 66 -13.95 -4.93 -1.37
C TYR A 66 -13.47 -4.35 -0.03
N ALA A 67 -12.83 -5.18 0.78
CA ALA A 67 -12.13 -4.73 1.98
C ALA A 67 -10.89 -5.60 2.22
N VAL A 68 -9.91 -5.01 2.92
CA VAL A 68 -8.81 -5.75 3.53
C VAL A 68 -9.16 -5.96 5.00
N ILE A 69 -9.02 -7.18 5.48
CA ILE A 69 -9.24 -7.52 6.89
C ILE A 69 -8.00 -8.13 7.49
N ILE A 70 -7.80 -7.92 8.80
CA ILE A 70 -6.85 -8.70 9.60
C ILE A 70 -7.66 -9.47 10.64
N ILE A 71 -7.66 -10.80 10.50
CA ILE A 71 -8.51 -11.72 11.27
C ILE A 71 -7.71 -12.88 11.86
N LYS A 72 -8.04 -13.32 13.08
CA LYS A 72 -7.43 -14.52 13.68
C LYS A 72 -7.76 -15.76 12.83
N GLN A 73 -6.76 -16.59 12.55
CA GLN A 73 -6.91 -17.75 11.65
C GLN A 73 -8.12 -18.65 12.01
N ARG A 74 -8.33 -18.87 13.31
CA ARG A 74 -9.44 -19.69 13.83
C ARG A 74 -10.85 -19.17 13.50
N LEU A 75 -10.98 -17.90 13.09
CA LEU A 75 -12.25 -17.26 12.77
C LEU A 75 -12.56 -17.24 11.28
N ILE A 76 -11.63 -17.62 10.40
CA ILE A 76 -11.83 -17.59 8.94
C ILE A 76 -13.00 -18.49 8.51
N SER A 77 -13.12 -19.67 9.11
CA SER A 77 -14.26 -20.56 8.83
C SER A 77 -15.59 -19.89 9.16
N ARG A 78 -15.67 -19.23 10.33
CA ARG A 78 -16.88 -18.49 10.76
C ARG A 78 -17.16 -17.29 9.87
N LEU A 79 -16.13 -16.55 9.44
CA LEU A 79 -16.29 -15.45 8.50
C LEU A 79 -16.96 -15.92 7.20
N SER A 80 -16.61 -17.11 6.70
CA SER A 80 -17.20 -17.63 5.46
C SER A 80 -18.68 -18.04 5.60
N GLU A 81 -19.20 -18.16 6.82
CA GLU A 81 -20.60 -18.54 7.08
C GLU A 81 -21.58 -17.36 6.95
N TYR A 82 -21.09 -16.11 6.95
CA TYR A 82 -21.94 -14.93 6.80
C TYR A 82 -22.39 -14.75 5.35
N ASP A 83 -23.69 -14.51 5.15
CA ASP A 83 -24.30 -14.28 3.83
C ASP A 83 -23.75 -13.02 3.15
N GLU A 84 -23.34 -12.03 3.94
CA GLU A 84 -22.75 -10.79 3.47
C GLU A 84 -21.38 -10.98 2.82
N ILE A 85 -20.70 -12.10 3.10
CA ILE A 85 -19.39 -12.42 2.51
C ILE A 85 -19.61 -13.21 1.23
N GLU A 86 -19.15 -12.65 0.10
CA GLU A 86 -19.20 -13.30 -1.21
C GLU A 86 -17.93 -14.11 -1.51
N PHE A 87 -16.77 -13.56 -1.17
CA PHE A 87 -15.48 -14.17 -1.50
C PHE A 87 -14.36 -13.74 -0.54
N ILE A 88 -13.38 -14.60 -0.32
CA ILE A 88 -12.22 -14.37 0.54
C ILE A 88 -10.96 -14.90 -0.19
N GLU A 89 -9.96 -14.05 -0.37
CA GLU A 89 -8.68 -14.40 -0.99
C GLU A 89 -7.47 -13.93 -0.18
N MET A 90 -6.34 -14.60 -0.39
CA MET A 90 -5.05 -14.12 0.12
C MET A 90 -4.51 -12.99 -0.76
N PRO A 91 -3.73 -12.06 -0.19
CA PRO A 91 -3.02 -11.06 -0.98
C PRO A 91 -2.04 -11.73 -1.96
N LYS A 92 -1.75 -11.04 -3.07
CA LYS A 92 -0.81 -11.52 -4.09
C LYS A 92 0.48 -10.72 -4.03
N LYS A 93 1.62 -11.39 -4.17
CA LYS A 93 2.92 -10.73 -4.21
C LYS A 93 3.10 -9.99 -5.54
N LEU A 94 3.23 -8.68 -5.44
CA LEU A 94 3.62 -7.82 -6.57
C LEU A 94 5.15 -7.76 -6.64
N GLN A 95 5.68 -7.52 -7.85
CA GLN A 95 7.11 -7.34 -8.11
C GLN A 95 7.31 -6.11 -8.98
N PHE A 96 8.48 -5.48 -8.87
CA PHE A 96 8.81 -4.35 -9.73
C PHE A 96 8.84 -4.79 -11.19
N ALA A 97 8.04 -4.12 -12.01
CA ALA A 97 8.14 -4.24 -13.45
C ALA A 97 9.24 -3.31 -13.94
N VAL A 98 10.49 -3.81 -13.98
CA VAL A 98 11.61 -3.04 -14.53
C VAL A 98 11.44 -2.97 -16.04
N ASN A 99 11.20 -1.76 -16.53
CA ASN A 99 10.87 -1.50 -17.92
C ASN A 99 12.15 -1.36 -18.79
N ASP A 100 12.31 -2.25 -19.76
CA ASP A 100 12.92 -1.95 -21.07
C ASP A 100 12.19 -0.79 -21.81
N GLY A 101 11.18 -0.20 -21.18
CA GLY A 101 10.19 0.74 -21.70
C GLY A 101 10.74 2.05 -22.24
N ARG A 102 11.88 2.59 -21.79
CA ARG A 102 12.41 3.85 -22.39
C ARG A 102 12.85 3.66 -23.85
N ALA A 103 13.44 2.51 -24.19
CA ALA A 103 13.82 2.21 -25.57
C ALA A 103 12.60 1.82 -26.43
N ALA A 104 11.62 1.14 -25.84
CA ALA A 104 10.43 0.66 -26.54
C ALA A 104 9.33 1.74 -26.76
N SER A 105 9.20 2.72 -25.85
CA SER A 105 8.04 3.63 -25.80
C SER A 105 8.11 4.84 -26.74
N CYS A 106 9.23 5.07 -27.46
CA CYS A 106 9.39 6.21 -28.36
C CYS A 106 8.90 7.54 -27.75
N ILE A 107 9.23 7.80 -26.47
CA ILE A 107 8.70 8.95 -25.71
C ILE A 107 9.23 10.31 -26.22
N ASN A 108 10.39 10.32 -26.89
CA ASN A 108 11.04 11.55 -27.33
C ASN A 108 10.17 12.43 -28.26
N PRO A 109 9.43 11.89 -29.25
CA PRO A 109 8.44 12.63 -30.02
C PRO A 109 7.37 13.40 -29.22
N VAL A 110 6.89 12.88 -28.08
CA VAL A 110 5.85 13.55 -27.27
C VAL A 110 6.42 14.54 -26.26
N GLN A 111 7.73 14.51 -26.02
CA GLN A 111 8.45 15.51 -25.23
C GLN A 111 8.85 16.75 -26.04
N ARG A 112 8.49 16.82 -27.33
CA ARG A 112 8.68 18.03 -28.13
C ARG A 112 7.78 19.13 -27.55
N THR A 113 8.41 20.17 -27.04
CA THR A 113 7.84 21.33 -26.34
C THR A 113 6.90 22.21 -27.19
N GLU A 114 6.51 21.76 -28.38
CA GLU A 114 5.74 22.53 -29.35
C GLU A 114 4.29 22.79 -28.91
N THR A 115 3.76 22.02 -27.96
CA THR A 115 2.36 22.13 -27.50
C THR A 115 2.16 23.09 -26.33
N GLY A 116 3.22 23.44 -25.58
CA GLY A 116 3.12 24.27 -24.37
C GLY A 116 2.30 23.63 -23.23
N LEU A 117 2.04 22.32 -23.29
CA LEU A 117 1.26 21.58 -22.29
C LEU A 117 2.21 20.90 -21.29
N PHE A 118 2.18 21.34 -20.04
CA PHE A 118 3.07 20.84 -18.97
C PHE A 118 2.36 19.99 -17.91
N GLY A 119 1.07 19.67 -18.12
CA GLY A 119 0.26 18.94 -17.13
C GLY A 119 -0.18 19.81 -15.95
N GLU A 120 -0.25 21.13 -16.11
CA GLU A 120 -0.78 22.02 -15.07
C GLU A 120 -2.22 21.61 -14.68
N GLY A 121 -2.46 21.47 -13.39
CA GLY A 121 -3.75 20.99 -12.85
C GLY A 121 -3.92 19.46 -12.84
N VAL A 122 -2.96 18.69 -13.36
CA VAL A 122 -2.99 17.22 -13.33
C VAL A 122 -2.28 16.71 -12.08
N ILE A 123 -2.92 15.77 -11.37
CA ILE A 123 -2.32 15.04 -10.26
C ILE A 123 -1.91 13.66 -10.75
N VAL A 124 -0.66 13.28 -10.46
CA VAL A 124 -0.13 11.94 -10.74
C VAL A 124 0.11 11.25 -9.41
N ALA A 125 -0.45 10.05 -9.26
CA ALA A 125 -0.20 9.17 -8.12
C ALA A 125 0.82 8.10 -8.51
N ILE A 126 1.86 7.92 -7.69
CA ILE A 126 2.88 6.90 -7.88
C ILE A 126 2.80 5.95 -6.68
N ILE A 127 2.48 4.69 -6.95
CA ILE A 127 2.37 3.62 -5.96
C ILE A 127 3.53 2.67 -6.22
N ASP A 128 4.64 2.89 -5.50
CA ASP A 128 5.91 2.21 -5.75
C ASP A 128 6.76 2.14 -4.46
N SER A 129 8.07 1.94 -4.55
CA SER A 129 9.00 1.76 -3.43
C SER A 129 9.28 2.99 -2.58
N GLY A 130 8.64 4.12 -2.90
CA GLY A 130 8.85 5.41 -2.23
C GLY A 130 9.37 6.47 -3.19
N ILE A 131 9.85 7.58 -2.63
CA ILE A 131 10.46 8.67 -3.39
C ILE A 131 11.55 9.36 -2.57
N ASP A 132 12.70 9.66 -3.17
CA ASP A 132 13.63 10.65 -2.62
C ASP A 132 13.05 12.06 -2.81
N TYR A 133 12.22 12.48 -1.84
CA TYR A 133 11.61 13.81 -1.86
C TYR A 133 12.62 14.96 -1.79
N SER A 134 13.88 14.65 -1.41
CA SER A 134 14.96 15.62 -1.34
C SER A 134 15.64 15.85 -2.69
N HIS A 135 15.39 15.02 -3.70
CA HIS A 135 16.02 15.17 -5.01
C HIS A 135 15.66 16.53 -5.66
N PRO A 136 16.63 17.25 -6.28
CA PRO A 136 16.38 18.58 -6.87
C PRO A 136 15.25 18.62 -7.92
N ASP A 137 15.05 17.54 -8.68
CA ASP A 137 14.02 17.48 -9.74
C ASP A 137 12.57 17.49 -9.21
N PHE A 138 12.39 17.15 -7.92
CA PHE A 138 11.11 17.23 -7.22
C PHE A 138 10.93 18.53 -6.45
N ARG A 139 11.82 19.51 -6.67
CA ARG A 139 11.75 20.84 -6.07
C ARG A 139 11.41 21.90 -7.12
N ASN A 140 10.64 22.89 -6.68
CA ASN A 140 10.39 24.11 -7.39
C ASN A 140 11.63 25.03 -7.31
N PRO A 141 11.72 26.07 -8.17
CA PRO A 141 12.82 27.04 -8.13
C PRO A 141 13.01 27.76 -6.78
N ASP A 142 11.96 27.84 -5.96
CA ASP A 142 12.00 28.43 -4.61
C ASP A 142 12.38 27.41 -3.51
N ASN A 143 12.83 26.21 -3.90
CA ASN A 143 13.14 25.06 -3.05
C ASN A 143 11.95 24.42 -2.32
N THR A 144 10.71 24.80 -2.61
CA THR A 144 9.54 24.03 -2.15
C THR A 144 9.36 22.74 -2.95
N THR A 145 8.67 21.75 -2.42
CA THR A 145 8.41 20.48 -3.13
C THR A 145 7.30 20.61 -4.18
N ARG A 146 7.42 19.84 -5.27
CA ARG A 146 6.34 19.57 -6.24
C ARG A 146 5.36 18.50 -5.74
N ILE A 147 5.76 17.72 -4.75
CA ILE A 147 4.99 16.60 -4.20
C ILE A 147 3.83 17.14 -3.36
N ILE A 148 2.63 16.57 -3.56
CA ILE A 148 1.42 16.97 -2.83
C ILE A 148 1.40 16.29 -1.45
N ALA A 149 1.69 15.00 -1.42
CA ALA A 149 1.75 14.20 -0.22
C ALA A 149 2.57 12.93 -0.47
N ILE A 150 3.09 12.35 0.61
CA ILE A 150 3.70 11.02 0.64
C ILE A 150 2.93 10.22 1.69
N TRP A 151 2.38 9.08 1.32
CA TRP A 151 1.88 8.11 2.29
C TRP A 151 2.85 6.94 2.33
N ASP A 152 3.64 6.87 3.40
CA ASP A 152 4.59 5.78 3.59
C ASP A 152 3.94 4.69 4.46
N GLN A 153 3.56 3.58 3.84
CA GLN A 153 2.89 2.46 4.51
C GLN A 153 3.81 1.67 5.44
N THR A 154 5.13 1.89 5.38
CA THR A 154 6.12 1.18 6.20
C THR A 154 6.39 1.89 7.53
N ILE A 155 5.93 3.14 7.68
CA ILE A 155 6.22 3.97 8.84
C ILE A 155 4.98 4.04 9.73
N ALA A 156 5.11 3.50 10.95
CA ALA A 156 4.05 3.52 11.93
C ALA A 156 3.67 4.97 12.33
N PRO A 157 2.36 5.25 12.54
CA PRO A 157 1.89 6.53 13.05
C PRO A 157 2.58 6.93 14.36
N SER A 158 2.84 8.22 14.54
CA SER A 158 3.50 8.73 15.74
C SER A 158 3.21 10.21 15.99
N GLY A 159 2.86 10.56 17.22
CA GLY A 159 2.57 11.95 17.59
C GLY A 159 1.38 12.51 16.81
N ASP A 160 1.61 13.59 16.06
CA ASP A 160 0.65 14.24 15.17
C ASP A 160 0.54 13.58 13.78
N LEU A 161 1.36 12.57 13.50
CA LEU A 161 1.39 11.87 12.23
C LEU A 161 0.48 10.65 12.26
N ALA A 162 -0.42 10.60 11.28
CA ALA A 162 -1.46 9.58 11.15
C ALA A 162 -1.52 9.06 9.70
N PRO A 163 -2.11 7.89 9.46
CA PRO A 163 -2.45 7.45 8.12
C PRO A 163 -3.56 8.33 7.52
N PRO A 164 -3.83 8.25 6.21
CA PRO A 164 -5.01 8.86 5.62
C PRO A 164 -6.31 8.36 6.26
N GLU A 165 -7.38 9.16 6.19
CA GLU A 165 -8.70 8.78 6.70
C GLU A 165 -9.17 7.45 6.10
N GLY A 166 -9.68 6.55 6.95
CA GLY A 166 -10.12 5.21 6.56
C GLY A 166 -9.03 4.13 6.57
N PHE A 167 -7.78 4.50 6.87
CA PHE A 167 -6.66 3.55 7.00
C PHE A 167 -6.12 3.52 8.42
N SER A 168 -5.55 2.37 8.82
CA SER A 168 -4.96 2.16 10.15
C SER A 168 -3.43 2.10 10.15
N THR A 169 -2.80 1.99 8.98
CA THR A 169 -1.36 1.73 8.82
C THR A 169 -0.68 2.79 7.95
N GLY A 170 0.59 3.03 8.25
CA GLY A 170 1.42 3.99 7.54
C GLY A 170 1.27 5.41 8.04
N THR A 171 2.05 6.31 7.44
CA THR A 171 2.10 7.72 7.83
C THR A 171 1.95 8.63 6.63
N LEU A 172 1.05 9.61 6.71
CA LEU A 172 0.85 10.64 5.70
C LEU A 172 1.71 11.88 6.01
N TYR A 173 2.61 12.21 5.09
CA TYR A 173 3.38 13.45 5.08
C TYR A 173 2.80 14.42 4.06
N THR A 174 2.28 15.54 4.54
CA THR A 174 1.73 16.59 3.67
C THR A 174 2.84 17.41 3.02
N ARG A 175 2.50 18.14 1.95
CA ARG A 175 3.38 19.13 1.32
C ARG A 175 4.00 20.09 2.34
N GLU A 176 3.24 20.55 3.32
CA GLU A 176 3.72 21.48 4.35
C GLU A 176 4.84 20.83 5.17
N ARG A 177 4.64 19.58 5.60
CA ARG A 177 5.63 18.82 6.37
C ARG A 177 6.88 18.52 5.54
N ILE A 178 6.71 18.15 4.27
CA ILE A 178 7.83 17.94 3.33
C ILE A 178 8.62 19.25 3.17
N ASN A 179 7.95 20.38 2.96
CA ASN A 179 8.60 21.69 2.88
C ASN A 179 9.33 22.07 4.19
N MET A 180 8.78 21.72 5.35
CA MET A 180 9.46 21.91 6.63
C MET A 180 10.73 21.07 6.72
N ALA A 181 10.70 19.81 6.25
CA ALA A 181 11.88 18.97 6.15
C ALA A 181 12.91 19.61 5.21
N LEU A 182 12.53 19.98 3.98
CA LEU A 182 13.44 20.55 2.98
C LEU A 182 14.15 21.85 3.40
N ARG A 183 13.62 22.58 4.39
CA ARG A 183 14.29 23.77 4.99
C ARG A 183 15.44 23.42 5.93
N LYS A 184 15.55 22.15 6.35
CA LYS A 184 16.65 21.67 7.19
C LYS A 184 17.94 21.58 6.39
N ARG A 185 19.07 21.79 7.07
CA ARG A 185 20.38 21.93 6.42
C ARG A 185 21.00 20.58 6.07
N THR A 186 20.61 19.54 6.77
CA THR A 186 21.22 18.21 6.64
C THR A 186 20.15 17.14 6.42
N VAL A 187 20.53 16.05 5.73
CA VAL A 187 19.64 14.90 5.51
C VAL A 187 19.14 14.27 6.82
N PRO A 188 19.95 14.08 7.87
CA PRO A 188 19.44 13.58 9.15
C PRO A 188 18.31 14.44 9.74
N GLU A 189 18.45 15.76 9.74
CA GLU A 189 17.40 16.67 10.23
C GLU A 189 16.14 16.64 9.34
N GLN A 190 16.28 16.35 8.05
CA GLN A 190 15.15 16.14 7.14
C GLN A 190 14.40 14.86 7.52
N LEU A 191 15.14 13.77 7.72
CA LEU A 191 14.60 12.46 8.08
C LEU A 191 13.99 12.42 9.49
N GLU A 192 14.38 13.31 10.40
CA GLU A 192 13.66 13.50 11.67
C GLU A 192 12.21 13.97 11.47
N LEU A 193 11.95 14.77 10.42
CA LEU A 193 10.62 15.32 10.13
C LEU A 193 9.82 14.44 9.17
N VAL A 194 10.48 13.87 8.16
CA VAL A 194 9.92 12.97 7.15
C VAL A 194 10.92 11.82 6.94
N PRO A 195 10.82 10.74 7.73
CA PRO A 195 11.71 9.58 7.66
C PRO A 195 11.50 8.67 6.43
N SER A 196 10.55 9.01 5.55
CA SER A 196 10.30 8.25 4.32
C SER A 196 11.50 8.29 3.37
N THR A 197 11.91 7.11 2.89
CA THR A 197 13.03 6.95 1.96
C THR A 197 12.72 5.88 0.92
N ASP A 198 13.16 6.11 -0.32
CA ASP A 198 13.10 5.08 -1.36
C ASP A 198 14.35 4.20 -1.30
N LEU A 199 14.23 3.06 -0.60
CA LEU A 199 15.34 2.12 -0.44
C LEU A 199 15.70 1.37 -1.72
N SER A 200 14.75 1.23 -2.65
CA SER A 200 14.99 0.54 -3.92
C SER A 200 15.50 1.49 -5.02
N GLY A 201 15.15 2.78 -4.93
CA GLY A 201 15.37 3.76 -6.00
C GLY A 201 14.40 3.62 -7.19
N HIS A 202 13.50 2.63 -7.17
CA HIS A 202 12.61 2.35 -8.31
C HIS A 202 11.52 3.42 -8.42
N GLY A 203 10.84 3.73 -7.31
CA GLY A 203 9.81 4.77 -7.28
C GLY A 203 10.36 6.16 -7.63
N THR A 204 11.56 6.48 -7.16
CA THR A 204 12.28 7.72 -7.53
C THR A 204 12.60 7.77 -9.02
N HIS A 205 12.89 6.63 -9.65
CA HIS A 205 13.12 6.55 -11.10
C HIS A 205 11.85 6.66 -11.94
N VAL A 206 10.72 6.18 -11.40
CA VAL A 206 9.40 6.28 -12.02
C VAL A 206 8.86 7.72 -11.98
N ALA A 207 9.16 8.46 -10.90
CA ALA A 207 8.72 9.83 -10.66
C ALA A 207 9.42 10.89 -11.51
#